data_AF-A0A5C1NFU0-F1
#
_entry.id   AF-A0A5C1NFU0-F1
#
_cell.length_a   1.000
_cell.length_b   1.000
_cell.length_c   1.000
_cell.angle_alpha   90.00
_cell.angle_beta   90.00
_cell.angle_gamma   90.00
#
_symmetry.space_group_name_H-M   'P 1'
#
loop_
_entity.id
_entity.type
_entity.pdbx_description
1 polymer ?
#
loop_
_entity_poly.entity_id
_entity_poly.type
_entity_poly.pdbx_seq_one_letter_code
_entity_poly.pdbx_strand_id
1 'polypeptide(L)' 'MDTLDHIGPVLIALPLFGLLAMIGVPKEWQNVQGWLIISFLGIPGFLVVIALMVNMPVLLFGTLFFLGIFAARK' A
#
# COMPACT_ATOMS: atom_id res chain seq x y z
N MET A 1 -4.35 -19.30 -28.04
CA MET A 1 -2.97 -19.33 -27.52
C MET A 1 -2.81 -18.05 -26.72
N ASP A 2 -3.55 -17.92 -25.61
CA ASP A 2 -3.90 -16.59 -25.06
C ASP A 2 -3.72 -16.50 -23.53
N THR A 3 -3.83 -17.61 -22.81
CA THR A 3 -3.70 -17.61 -21.34
C THR A 3 -2.26 -17.70 -20.85
N LEU A 4 -1.40 -18.43 -21.57
CA LEU A 4 0.02 -18.60 -21.19
C LEU A 4 0.84 -17.31 -21.32
N ASP A 5 0.52 -16.44 -22.28
CA ASP A 5 1.25 -15.18 -22.51
C ASP A 5 1.01 -14.14 -21.41
N HIS A 6 -0.09 -14.26 -20.65
CA HIS A 6 -0.40 -13.36 -19.53
C HIS A 6 -0.03 -13.97 -18.18
N ILE A 7 -0.08 -15.31 -18.07
CA ILE A 7 0.24 -16.02 -16.82
C ILE A 7 1.75 -16.22 -16.66
N GLY A 8 2.49 -16.45 -17.76
CA GLY A 8 3.94 -16.65 -17.73
C GLY A 8 4.72 -15.53 -17.02
N PRO A 9 4.47 -14.24 -17.33
CA PRO A 9 5.12 -13.13 -16.64
C PRO A 9 4.78 -13.06 -15.16
N VAL A 10 3.52 -13.34 -14.79
CA VAL A 10 3.05 -13.34 -13.40
C VAL A 10 3.73 -14.45 -12.59
N LEU A 11 3.85 -15.65 -13.15
CA LEU A 11 4.50 -16.78 -12.50
C LEU A 11 6.00 -16.58 -12.29
N ILE A 12 6.66 -15.77 -13.13
CA ILE A 12 8.09 -15.43 -12.97
C ILE A 12 8.25 -14.26 -11.98
N ALA A 13 7.37 -13.26 -12.06
CA ALA A 13 7.46 -12.06 -11.23
C ALA A 13 7.12 -12.33 -9.76
N LEU A 14 6.15 -13.20 -9.46
CA LEU A 14 5.72 -13.51 -8.10
C LEU A 14 6.86 -14.03 -7.19
N PRO A 15 7.66 -15.03 -7.60
CA PRO A 15 8.82 -15.46 -6.82
C PRO A 15 9.85 -14.35 -6.61
N LEU A 16 10.10 -13.52 -7.63
CA LEU A 16 11.01 -12.38 -7.54
C LEU A 16 10.52 -11.35 -6.51
N PHE A 17 9.24 -10.98 -6.56
CA PHE A 17 8.64 -10.09 -5.56
C PHE A 17 8.64 -10.71 -4.16
N GLY A 18 8.42 -12.02 -4.04
CA GLY A 18 8.54 -12.74 -2.78
C GLY A 18 9.96 -12.66 -2.20
N LEU A 19 10.99 -12.89 -3.03
CA LEU A 19 12.38 -12.76 -2.62
C LEU A 19 12.75 -11.33 -2.21
N LEU A 20 12.28 -10.32 -2.95
CA LEU A 20 12.49 -8.92 -2.60
C LEU A 20 11.83 -8.57 -1.27
N ALA A 21 10.60 -9.04 -1.04
CA ALA A 21 9.93 -8.86 0.25
C ALA A 21 10.72 -9.51 1.40
N MET A 22 11.30 -10.69 1.18
CA MET A 22 12.14 -11.36 2.19
C MET A 22 13.42 -10.59 2.56
N ILE A 23 13.93 -9.70 1.70
CA ILE A 23 15.07 -8.83 2.05
C ILE A 23 14.67 -7.79 3.11
N GLY A 24 13.44 -7.26 3.01
CA GLY A 24 12.94 -6.24 3.94
C GLY A 24 12.33 -6.80 5.22
N VAL A 25 11.98 -8.09 5.26
CA VAL A 25 11.29 -8.72 6.39
C VAL A 25 12.30 -9.37 7.35
N PRO A 26 12.25 -9.07 8.66
CA PRO A 26 13.11 -9.70 9.66
C PRO A 26 13.03 -11.23 9.60
N LYS A 27 14.15 -11.93 9.80
CA LYS A 27 14.23 -13.39 9.65
C LYS A 27 13.24 -14.12 10.57
N GLU A 28 13.04 -13.60 11.77
CA GLU A 28 12.08 -14.07 12.76
C GLU A 28 10.62 -14.00 12.29
N TRP A 29 10.31 -13.16 11.29
CA TRP A 29 8.98 -13.00 10.71
C TRP A 29 8.82 -13.75 9.38
N GLN A 30 9.87 -14.41 8.89
CA GLN A 30 9.82 -15.25 7.67
C GLN A 30 9.21 -16.63 7.94
N ASN A 31 8.13 -16.66 8.71
CA ASN A 31 7.32 -17.84 8.99
C ASN A 31 5.85 -17.52 8.68
N VAL A 32 4.99 -18.53 8.72
CA VAL A 32 3.56 -18.37 8.35
C VAL A 32 2.88 -17.28 9.15
N GLN A 33 3.14 -17.18 10.47
CA GLN A 33 2.52 -16.16 11.31
C GLN A 33 2.95 -14.74 10.93
N GLY A 34 4.24 -14.52 10.67
CA GLY A 34 4.75 -13.22 10.24
C GLY A 34 4.18 -12.81 8.87
N TRP A 35 4.08 -13.74 7.92
CA TRP A 35 3.45 -13.48 6.62
C TRP A 35 1.97 -13.13 6.73
N LEU A 36 1.24 -13.74 7.67
CA LEU A 36 -0.15 -13.37 7.94
C LEU A 36 -0.25 -11.95 8.47
N ILE A 37 0.62 -11.54 9.41
CA ILE A 37 0.66 -10.16 9.92
C ILE A 37 0.95 -9.18 8.79
N ILE A 38 1.94 -9.47 7.95
CA ILE A 38 2.29 -8.62 6.80
C ILE A 38 1.10 -8.51 5.85
N SER A 39 0.42 -9.62 5.55
CA SER A 39 -0.69 -9.66 4.60
C SER A 39 -1.95 -8.96 5.11
N PHE A 40 -2.27 -9.09 6.40
CA PHE A 40 -3.51 -8.57 6.98
C PHE A 40 -3.38 -7.18 7.61
N LEU A 41 -2.17 -6.79 8.00
CA LEU A 41 -1.93 -5.50 8.66
C LEU A 41 -0.94 -4.63 7.88
N GLY A 42 0.18 -5.21 7.46
CA GLY A 42 1.23 -4.48 6.76
C GLY A 42 0.77 -3.92 5.40
N ILE A 43 0.30 -4.78 4.51
CA ILE A 43 -0.14 -4.40 3.16
C ILE A 43 -1.37 -3.48 3.23
N PRO A 44 -2.45 -3.80 3.98
CA PRO A 44 -3.60 -2.89 4.08
C PRO A 44 -3.23 -1.54 4.69
N GLY A 45 -2.41 -1.52 5.74
CA GLY A 45 -1.92 -0.28 6.34
C GLY A 45 -1.09 0.56 5.37
N PHE A 46 -0.21 -0.07 4.60
CA PHE A 46 0.58 0.59 3.56
C PHE A 46 -0.30 1.21 2.47
N LEU A 47 -1.34 0.48 2.03
CA LEU A 47 -2.30 0.99 1.05
C LEU A 47 -3.08 2.20 1.59
N VAL A 48 -3.46 2.19 2.86
CA VAL A 48 -4.10 3.34 3.52
C VAL A 48 -3.16 4.55 3.53
N VAL A 49 -1.88 4.35 3.87
CA VAL A 49 -0.88 5.44 3.86
C VAL A 49 -0.71 6.01 2.46
N ILE A 50 -0.57 5.17 1.43
CA ILE A 50 -0.51 5.64 0.04
C ILE A 50 -1.77 6.41 -0.34
N ALA A 51 -2.96 5.86 -0.02
CA ALA A 51 -4.22 6.52 -0.32
C ALA A 51 -4.30 7.90 0.34
N LEU A 52 -3.83 8.04 1.59
CA LEU A 52 -3.75 9.33 2.27
C LEU A 52 -2.74 10.27 1.63
N MET A 53 -1.55 9.79 1.24
CA MET A 53 -0.53 10.62 0.59
C MET A 53 -0.98 11.11 -0.79
N VAL A 54 -1.65 10.26 -1.58
CA VAL A 54 -2.17 10.60 -2.91
C VAL A 54 -3.34 11.57 -2.79
N ASN A 55 -4.23 11.40 -1.80
CA ASN A 55 -5.38 12.27 -1.58
C ASN A 55 -5.06 13.48 -0.67
N MET A 56 -3.84 13.59 -0.16
CA MET A 56 -3.39 14.68 0.70
C MET A 56 -3.65 16.07 0.09
N PRO A 57 -3.48 16.30 -1.23
CA PRO A 57 -3.80 17.59 -1.85
C PRO A 57 -5.29 17.93 -1.73
N VAL A 58 -6.18 16.95 -1.90
CA VAL A 58 -7.64 17.13 -1.79
C VAL A 58 -8.03 17.39 -0.34
N LEU A 59 -7.45 16.65 0.61
CA LEU A 59 -7.68 16.84 2.05
C LEU A 59 -7.19 18.21 2.53
N LEU A 60 -6.01 18.65 2.06
CA LEU A 60 -5.47 19.98 2.36
C LEU A 60 -6.36 21.09 1.78
N PHE A 61 -6.82 20.94 0.54
CA PHE A 61 -7.71 21.91 -0.09
C PHE A 61 -9.04 22.03 0.67
N GLY A 62 -9.67 20.91 1.01
CA GLY A 62 -10.89 20.89 1.83
C GLY A 62 -10.67 21.54 3.20
N THR A 63 -9.55 21.23 3.86
CA THR A 63 -9.21 21.80 5.18
C THR A 63 -9.03 23.32 5.08
N LEU A 64 -8.27 23.81 4.09
CA LEU A 64 -8.06 25.25 3.86
C LEU A 64 -9.36 25.97 3.52
N PHE A 65 -10.23 25.36 2.72
CA PHE A 65 -11.55 25.90 2.39
C PHE A 65 -12.44 26.06 3.64
N PHE A 66 -12.55 25.02 4.48
CA PHE A 66 -13.30 25.11 5.74
C PHE A 66 -12.69 26.12 6.71
N LEU A 67 -11.37 26.20 6.78
CA LEU A 67 -10.67 27.17 7.62
C LEU A 67 -10.93 28.61 7.15
N GLY A 68 -10.99 28.83 5.83
CA GLY A 68 -11.41 30.09 5.23
C GLY A 68 -12.86 30.47 5.55
N ILE A 69 -13.81 29.52 5.46
CA ILE A 69 -15.21 29.74 5.86
C ILE A 69 -15.31 30.10 7.35
N PHE A 70 -14.58 29.38 8.21
CA PHE A 70 -14.57 29.65 9.65
C PHE A 70 -13.96 31.00 9.98
N ALA A 71 -12.86 31.37 9.32
CA ALA A 71 -12.21 32.66 9.49
C ALA A 71 -13.09 33.82 9.02
N ALA A 72 -13.85 33.65 7.93
CA ALA A 72 -14.77 34.65 7.40
C ALA A 72 -16.08 34.81 8.21
N ARG A 73 -16.37 33.87 9.13
CA ARG A 73 -17.50 33.98 10.08
C ARG A 73 -17.15 34.73 11.36
N LYS A 74 -15.90 35.14 11.55
CA LYS A 74 -15.43 36.01 12.63
C LYS A 74 -15.42 37.46 12.14
#